data_AF-A0A286T7B5-F1
#
_entry.id   AF-A0A286T7B5-F1
#
_cell.length_a   1.000
_cell.length_b   1.000
_cell.length_c   1.000
_cell.angle_alpha   90.00
_cell.angle_beta   90.00
_cell.angle_gamma   90.00
#
_symmetry.space_group_name_H-M   'P 1'
#
loop_
_entity.id
_entity.type
_entity.pdbx_description
1 polymer ?
#
loop_
_entity_poly.entity_id
_entity_poly.type
_entity_poly.pdbx_seq_one_letter_code
_entity_poly.pdbx_strand_id
1 'polypeptide(L)'
;MDIDAARSSNHSMIRKPRRNDFPPGFANTTNQETNHECADSFAVATRRKANFDPGLHPPKTNPNTQDFIMEMLLAQELIACLSNESSYFYYYPDRYGVFLLGHAAARGPRIAELRGGPFAGLLHKPNIKALLAHHGDGKLSAETVRYLDWSPTVEHFRLSIGTWSGERDRFRWAQTSRRGINLVLRLDFSADHVRHYRRLVRPRGQTGAGPFEYVGHPISSVRETLAWVRLDLDWTRGEALIEEVQSDWIGNARWAAARARQWLTRPVEKRPRLFRLIGGRWQDVVRYYEERLAFHRRYWDDAALTAALWLIVEVFGLHRIWYHSHDSGRLFKRCGEPPRSLYTALPRRFCFTAVNDLPEIIGGEKRQKDAVKRAEREDVRMFRLDL
;
A
#
# COMPACT_ATOMS: atom_id res chain seq x y z
N MET A 1 60.96 -30.74 -21.73
CA MET A 1 60.38 -31.74 -22.65
C MET A 1 59.73 -32.81 -21.79
N ASP A 2 58.59 -33.30 -22.27
CA ASP A 2 57.67 -34.33 -21.72
C ASP A 2 56.93 -33.92 -20.44
N ILE A 3 55.63 -33.58 -20.43
CA ILE A 3 54.39 -34.15 -21.02
C ILE A 3 54.04 -35.54 -20.45
N ASP A 4 53.12 -35.55 -19.48
CA ASP A 4 51.96 -36.45 -19.38
C ASP A 4 51.04 -35.94 -18.24
N ALA A 5 49.83 -35.43 -18.49
CA ALA A 5 48.59 -36.12 -18.88
C ALA A 5 47.88 -36.83 -17.70
N ALA A 6 46.96 -36.11 -17.06
CA ALA A 6 45.86 -36.71 -16.29
C ALA A 6 44.58 -35.89 -16.46
N ARG A 7 43.74 -36.32 -17.40
CA ARG A 7 42.33 -35.92 -17.54
C ARG A 7 41.51 -36.68 -16.48
N SER A 8 40.79 -35.97 -15.62
CA SER A 8 39.68 -36.54 -14.86
C SER A 8 38.42 -35.73 -15.13
N SER A 9 37.46 -36.44 -15.71
CA SER A 9 36.13 -36.03 -16.11
C SER A 9 35.19 -35.91 -14.90
N ASN A 10 34.65 -34.71 -14.67
CA ASN A 10 33.45 -34.54 -13.84
C ASN A 10 32.29 -34.01 -14.70
N HIS A 11 31.43 -34.92 -15.12
CA HIS A 11 30.10 -34.62 -15.65
C HIS A 11 29.21 -34.11 -14.51
N SER A 12 29.10 -32.78 -14.39
CA SER A 12 28.10 -32.13 -13.55
C SER A 12 26.81 -31.97 -14.35
N MET A 13 25.76 -32.68 -13.94
CA MET A 13 24.41 -32.57 -14.49
C MET A 13 23.92 -31.12 -14.45
N ILE A 14 23.68 -30.57 -15.65
CA ILE A 14 22.96 -29.32 -15.87
C ILE A 14 21.52 -29.48 -15.35
N ARG A 15 21.24 -29.00 -14.13
CA ARG A 15 19.87 -28.80 -13.68
C ARG A 15 19.31 -27.53 -14.35
N LYS A 16 18.33 -27.70 -15.24
CA LYS A 16 17.51 -26.61 -15.80
C LYS A 16 16.86 -25.81 -14.66
N PRO A 17 16.80 -24.46 -14.73
CA PRO A 17 16.13 -23.67 -13.71
C PRO A 17 14.62 -23.96 -13.71
N ARG A 18 14.06 -24.15 -12.51
CA ARG A 18 12.63 -24.38 -12.28
C ARG A 18 11.84 -23.07 -12.45
N ARG A 19 10.59 -23.20 -12.87
CA ARG A 19 9.62 -22.13 -13.21
C ARG A 19 9.24 -21.15 -12.08
N ASN A 20 9.93 -21.17 -10.92
CA ASN A 20 9.54 -20.45 -9.69
C ASN A 20 10.45 -19.26 -9.32
N ASP A 21 11.32 -18.78 -10.22
CA ASP A 21 12.26 -17.66 -9.93
C ASP A 21 11.68 -16.26 -10.20
N PHE A 22 10.37 -16.15 -10.43
CA PHE A 22 9.68 -14.86 -10.59
C PHE A 22 9.06 -14.43 -9.25
N PRO A 23 9.13 -13.14 -8.87
CA PRO A 23 8.26 -12.62 -7.81
C PRO A 23 6.79 -12.83 -8.24
N PRO A 24 5.86 -13.09 -7.30
CA PRO A 24 4.43 -13.15 -7.61
C PRO A 24 4.04 -11.79 -8.20
N GLY A 25 3.64 -11.77 -9.48
CA GLY A 25 3.37 -10.55 -10.26
C GLY A 25 3.76 -10.63 -11.73
N PHE A 26 4.58 -11.60 -12.13
CA PHE A 26 4.90 -11.87 -13.54
C PHE A 26 4.21 -13.16 -14.03
N ALA A 27 2.89 -13.15 -14.09
CA ALA A 27 2.13 -14.07 -14.95
C ALA A 27 1.61 -13.26 -16.15
N ASN A 28 1.87 -13.77 -17.35
CA ASN A 28 1.50 -13.15 -18.62
C ASN A 28 0.02 -12.74 -18.67
N THR A 29 -0.22 -11.45 -18.83
CA THR A 29 -1.39 -10.92 -19.53
C THR A 29 -0.90 -9.90 -20.55
N THR A 30 -0.76 -10.35 -21.79
CA THR A 30 -0.80 -9.47 -22.96
C THR A 30 -2.21 -8.91 -23.03
N ASN A 31 -2.35 -7.60 -22.82
CA ASN A 31 -3.23 -6.72 -23.59
C ASN A 31 -2.79 -5.29 -23.32
N GLN A 32 -2.16 -4.69 -24.34
CA GLN A 32 -2.00 -3.26 -24.46
C GLN A 32 -3.38 -2.70 -24.82
N GLU A 33 -3.94 -1.85 -23.97
CA GLU A 33 -4.84 -0.79 -24.40
C GLU A 33 -4.83 0.30 -23.33
N THR A 34 -4.82 1.52 -23.83
CA THR A 34 -4.35 2.74 -23.19
C THR A 34 -5.36 3.33 -22.20
N ASN A 35 -4.89 3.72 -21.02
CA ASN A 35 -5.63 4.57 -20.08
C ASN A 35 -5.73 6.00 -20.63
N HIS A 36 -6.65 6.25 -21.56
CA HIS A 36 -7.07 7.61 -21.96
C HIS A 36 -8.58 7.78 -22.16
N GLU A 37 -9.40 6.74 -21.97
CA GLU A 37 -10.84 6.84 -22.16
C GLU A 37 -11.58 6.97 -20.82
N CYS A 38 -11.56 8.16 -20.22
CA CYS A 38 -12.56 8.55 -19.23
C CYS A 38 -13.13 9.95 -19.49
N ALA A 39 -12.50 10.74 -20.36
CA ALA A 39 -13.00 12.07 -20.75
C ALA A 39 -13.95 12.04 -21.98
N ASP A 40 -13.80 11.07 -22.90
CA ASP A 40 -14.53 11.09 -24.18
C ASP A 40 -15.95 10.49 -24.14
N SER A 41 -16.29 9.76 -23.08
CA SER A 41 -17.64 9.18 -22.91
C SER A 41 -18.74 10.24 -22.72
N PHE A 42 -18.38 11.49 -22.40
CA PHE A 42 -19.32 12.61 -22.23
C PHE A 42 -19.67 13.35 -23.54
N ALA A 43 -18.83 13.27 -24.58
CA ALA A 43 -19.08 13.96 -25.85
C ALA A 43 -20.08 13.23 -26.75
N VAL A 44 -20.25 11.91 -26.57
CA VAL A 44 -21.21 11.10 -27.33
C VAL A 44 -22.63 11.17 -26.73
N ALA A 45 -22.74 11.38 -25.41
CA ALA A 45 -24.04 11.49 -24.72
C ALA A 45 -24.77 12.82 -24.98
N THR A 46 -24.08 13.85 -25.46
CA THR A 46 -24.64 15.20 -25.67
C THR A 46 -25.09 15.48 -27.12
N ARG A 47 -24.93 14.53 -28.06
CA ARG A 47 -25.39 14.66 -29.47
C ARG A 47 -26.64 13.84 -29.84
N ARG A 48 -27.33 13.24 -28.87
CA ARG A 48 -28.69 12.70 -29.07
C ARG A 48 -29.72 13.50 -28.27
N LYS A 49 -29.87 14.78 -28.61
CA LYS A 49 -31.06 15.57 -28.28
C LYS A 49 -31.83 15.86 -29.56
N ALA A 50 -32.67 14.90 -29.96
CA ALA A 50 -33.85 15.11 -30.79
C ALA A 50 -34.69 13.84 -30.70
N ASN A 51 -35.98 13.98 -30.45
CA ASN A 51 -36.99 12.95 -30.12
C ASN A 51 -37.10 12.64 -28.63
N PHE A 52 -37.67 13.62 -27.90
CA PHE A 52 -38.21 13.44 -26.56
C PHE A 52 -39.64 12.89 -26.71
N ASP A 53 -39.83 11.60 -26.44
CA ASP A 53 -41.15 11.01 -26.25
C ASP A 53 -41.55 11.21 -24.78
N PRO A 54 -42.57 12.01 -24.47
CA PRO A 54 -42.98 12.31 -23.09
C PRO A 54 -43.64 11.12 -22.37
N GLY A 55 -43.79 9.96 -23.03
CA GLY A 55 -44.42 8.76 -22.48
C GLY A 55 -43.48 7.69 -21.90
N LEU A 56 -42.15 7.82 -22.01
CA LEU A 56 -41.22 6.83 -21.45
C LEU A 56 -40.84 7.17 -20.00
N HIS A 57 -41.35 6.37 -19.07
CA HIS A 57 -40.77 6.29 -17.72
C HIS A 57 -39.25 6.10 -17.83
N PRO A 58 -38.44 6.84 -17.04
CA PRO A 58 -37.00 6.62 -17.03
C PRO A 58 -36.74 5.15 -16.73
N PRO A 59 -35.83 4.48 -17.47
CA PRO A 59 -35.50 3.08 -17.19
C PRO A 59 -35.11 2.98 -15.72
N LYS A 60 -35.77 2.08 -14.99
CA LYS A 60 -35.44 1.77 -13.58
C LYS A 60 -33.97 1.38 -13.53
N THR A 61 -33.10 2.32 -13.18
CA THR A 61 -31.69 2.06 -12.96
C THR A 61 -31.59 1.04 -11.84
N ASN A 62 -30.84 -0.03 -12.06
CA ASN A 62 -30.59 -1.06 -11.05
C ASN A 62 -30.07 -0.37 -9.77
N PRO A 63 -30.63 -0.63 -8.57
CA PRO A 63 -30.21 0.02 -7.32
C PRO A 63 -28.68 -0.02 -7.11
N ASN A 64 -28.05 -1.13 -7.48
CA ASN A 64 -26.59 -1.29 -7.40
C ASN A 64 -25.78 -0.32 -8.30
N THR A 65 -26.40 0.22 -9.35
CA THR A 65 -25.78 1.22 -10.23
C THR A 65 -25.82 2.61 -9.59
N GLN A 66 -26.88 2.94 -8.87
CA GLN A 66 -26.99 4.23 -8.18
C GLN A 66 -25.99 4.32 -7.01
N ASP A 67 -25.88 3.27 -6.20
CA ASP A 67 -24.92 3.21 -5.10
C ASP A 67 -23.47 3.36 -5.60
N PHE A 68 -23.13 2.66 -6.68
CA PHE A 68 -21.80 2.77 -7.31
C PHE A 68 -21.51 4.18 -7.83
N ILE A 69 -22.48 4.83 -8.49
CA ILE A 69 -22.33 6.21 -8.96
C ILE A 69 -22.11 7.15 -7.77
N MET A 70 -22.83 6.95 -6.66
CA MET A 70 -22.68 7.79 -5.47
C MET A 70 -21.30 7.61 -4.83
N GLU A 71 -20.82 6.38 -4.67
CA GLU A 71 -19.45 6.10 -4.21
C GLU A 71 -18.40 6.76 -5.11
N MET A 72 -18.62 6.73 -6.44
CA MET A 72 -17.71 7.33 -7.41
C MET A 72 -17.63 8.85 -7.27
N LEU A 73 -18.79 9.51 -7.17
CA LEU A 73 -18.86 10.97 -7.01
C LEU A 73 -18.21 11.40 -5.70
N LEU A 74 -18.47 10.68 -4.60
CA LEU A 74 -17.83 10.94 -3.31
C LEU A 74 -16.30 10.79 -3.39
N ALA A 75 -15.82 9.71 -4.02
CA ALA A 75 -14.39 9.51 -4.20
C ALA A 75 -13.74 10.63 -5.03
N GLN A 76 -14.42 11.11 -6.08
CA GLN A 76 -13.95 12.24 -6.90
C GLN A 76 -13.92 13.54 -6.10
N GLU A 77 -14.92 13.80 -5.27
CA GLU A 77 -14.96 14.98 -4.40
C GLU A 77 -13.80 14.96 -3.39
N LEU A 78 -13.57 13.83 -2.71
CA LEU A 78 -12.45 13.68 -1.78
C LEU A 78 -11.09 13.90 -2.47
N ILE A 79 -10.92 13.35 -3.67
CA ILE A 79 -9.70 13.57 -4.47
C ILE A 79 -9.56 15.05 -4.83
N ALA A 80 -10.63 15.71 -5.26
CA ALA A 80 -10.60 17.13 -5.62
C ALA A 80 -10.18 17.99 -4.43
N CYS A 81 -10.79 17.77 -3.27
CA CYS A 81 -10.46 18.47 -2.02
C CYS A 81 -8.99 18.29 -1.63
N LEU A 82 -8.44 17.09 -1.78
CA LEU A 82 -7.07 16.76 -1.36
C LEU A 82 -6.02 17.00 -2.46
N SER A 83 -6.43 17.28 -3.70
CA SER A 83 -5.53 17.53 -4.82
C SER A 83 -4.93 18.94 -4.85
N ASN A 84 -5.60 19.90 -4.21
CA ASN A 84 -5.18 21.31 -4.18
C ASN A 84 -4.12 21.59 -3.12
N GLU A 85 -3.97 20.71 -2.13
CA GLU A 85 -2.94 20.81 -1.11
C GLU A 85 -1.76 19.91 -1.49
N SER A 86 -0.55 20.47 -1.56
CA SER A 86 0.64 19.63 -1.57
C SER A 86 0.78 19.00 -0.19
N SER A 87 0.05 17.92 0.10
CA SER A 87 0.11 17.23 1.38
C SER A 87 1.46 16.52 1.50
N TYR A 88 2.42 17.24 2.06
CA TYR A 88 3.68 16.64 2.46
C TYR A 88 3.47 15.85 3.75
N PHE A 89 3.93 14.61 3.72
CA PHE A 89 3.95 13.75 4.89
C PHE A 89 5.39 13.52 5.33
N TYR A 90 5.63 13.80 6.60
CA TYR A 90 6.94 13.71 7.22
C TYR A 90 6.99 12.43 8.05
N TYR A 91 8.03 11.62 7.89
CA TYR A 91 8.17 10.40 8.66
C TYR A 91 9.58 10.23 9.19
N TYR A 92 9.66 9.76 10.42
CA TYR A 92 10.89 9.32 11.07
C TYR A 92 10.60 8.03 11.84
N PRO A 93 11.62 7.22 12.16
CA PRO A 93 11.42 5.94 12.83
C PRO A 93 10.59 6.09 14.11
N ASP A 94 9.61 5.21 14.30
CA ASP A 94 8.68 5.21 15.44
C ASP A 94 7.72 6.41 15.52
N ARG A 95 7.64 7.29 14.50
CA ARG A 95 6.63 8.37 14.45
C ARG A 95 5.20 7.84 14.62
N TYR A 96 4.92 6.64 14.10
CA TYR A 96 3.62 5.98 14.26
C TYR A 96 3.23 5.80 15.74
N GLY A 97 4.21 5.56 16.63
CA GLY A 97 3.96 5.39 18.05
C GLY A 97 3.56 6.70 18.71
N VAL A 98 4.15 7.82 18.28
CA VAL A 98 3.76 9.17 18.73
C VAL A 98 2.34 9.47 18.28
N PHE A 99 2.02 9.20 17.01
CA PHE A 99 0.68 9.40 16.45
C PHE A 99 -0.39 8.60 17.23
N LEU A 100 -0.23 7.28 17.34
CA LEU A 100 -1.21 6.42 18.02
C LEU A 100 -1.35 6.77 19.51
N LEU A 101 -0.23 7.04 20.19
CA LEU A 101 -0.25 7.41 21.59
C LEU A 101 -0.89 8.78 21.81
N GLY A 102 -0.77 9.70 20.85
CA GLY A 102 -1.43 11.02 20.88
C GLY A 102 -2.95 10.88 20.94
N HIS A 103 -3.53 10.02 20.10
CA HIS A 103 -4.97 9.70 20.14
C HIS A 103 -5.36 8.98 21.43
N ALA A 104 -4.61 7.95 21.84
CA ALA A 104 -4.87 7.25 23.09
C ALA A 104 -4.80 8.19 24.32
N ALA A 105 -3.97 9.23 24.26
CA ALA A 105 -3.79 10.23 25.30
C ALA A 105 -4.81 11.39 25.25
N ALA A 106 -5.72 11.43 24.27
CA ALA A 106 -6.66 12.53 24.08
C ALA A 106 -7.57 12.79 25.30
N ARG A 107 -7.87 11.73 26.07
CA ARG A 107 -8.68 11.82 27.30
C ARG A 107 -7.86 11.96 28.59
N GLY A 108 -6.54 12.09 28.48
CA GLY A 108 -5.64 12.17 29.64
C GLY A 108 -5.64 10.93 30.55
N PRO A 109 -5.55 9.69 30.01
CA PRO A 109 -5.60 8.48 30.80
C PRO A 109 -4.41 8.37 31.75
N ARG A 110 -4.54 7.52 32.77
CA ARG A 110 -3.39 7.15 33.61
C ARG A 110 -2.43 6.28 32.80
N ILE A 111 -1.13 6.46 32.99
CA ILE A 111 -0.11 5.62 32.33
C ILE A 111 -0.33 4.14 32.66
N ALA A 112 -0.81 3.83 33.87
CA ALA A 112 -1.16 2.47 34.28
C ALA A 112 -2.28 1.85 33.43
N GLU A 113 -3.27 2.63 33.00
CA GLU A 113 -4.36 2.16 32.12
C GLU A 113 -3.82 1.83 30.73
N LEU A 114 -2.95 2.70 30.18
CA LEU A 114 -2.30 2.46 28.89
C LEU A 114 -1.42 1.19 28.90
N ARG A 115 -0.76 0.89 30.03
CA ARG A 115 0.04 -0.35 30.19
C ARG A 115 -0.81 -1.62 30.19
N GLY A 116 -2.08 -1.54 30.59
CA GLY A 116 -3.01 -2.67 30.54
C GLY A 116 -3.73 -2.82 29.20
N GLY A 117 -3.59 -1.86 28.29
CA GLY A 117 -4.34 -1.78 27.04
C GLY A 117 -3.54 -2.16 25.78
N PRO A 118 -4.15 -2.00 24.59
CA PRO A 118 -3.52 -2.32 23.31
C PRO A 118 -2.30 -1.44 22.99
N PHE A 119 -2.20 -0.26 23.60
CA PHE A 119 -1.11 0.70 23.40
C PHE A 119 0.11 0.48 24.30
N ALA A 120 0.10 -0.54 25.17
CA ALA A 120 1.18 -0.80 26.12
C ALA A 120 2.57 -0.91 25.46
N GLY A 121 2.63 -1.55 24.28
CA GLY A 121 3.86 -1.72 23.52
C GLY A 121 4.52 -0.40 23.09
N LEU A 122 3.74 0.67 22.93
CA LEU A 122 4.25 1.99 22.53
C LEU A 122 5.04 2.64 23.67
N LEU A 123 4.67 2.40 24.92
CA LEU A 123 5.32 2.97 26.11
C LEU A 123 6.78 2.51 26.27
N HIS A 124 7.17 1.43 25.59
CA HIS A 124 8.52 0.89 25.60
C HIS A 124 9.42 1.44 24.49
N LYS A 125 8.88 2.25 23.57
CA LYS A 125 9.67 2.86 22.50
C LYS A 125 10.67 3.86 23.09
N PRO A 126 11.93 3.94 22.60
CA PRO A 126 12.96 4.78 23.23
C PRO A 126 12.57 6.25 23.39
N ASN A 127 11.96 6.85 22.36
CA ASN A 127 11.48 8.23 22.38
C ASN A 127 10.35 8.45 23.40
N ILE A 128 9.41 7.51 23.51
CA ILE A 128 8.30 7.59 24.47
C ILE A 128 8.81 7.32 25.89
N LYS A 129 9.71 6.37 26.09
CA LYS A 129 10.30 6.09 27.41
C LYS A 129 11.06 7.29 27.96
N ALA A 130 11.80 8.00 27.09
CA ALA A 130 12.51 9.22 27.47
C ALA A 130 11.55 10.32 27.96
N LEU A 131 10.42 10.52 27.26
CA LEU A 131 9.37 11.44 27.69
C LEU A 131 8.80 11.09 29.06
N LEU A 132 8.41 9.82 29.24
CA LEU A 132 7.77 9.36 30.47
C LEU A 132 8.68 9.51 31.70
N ALA A 133 10.01 9.49 31.53
CA ALA A 133 10.96 9.69 32.62
C ALA A 133 10.90 11.11 33.22
N HIS A 134 10.41 12.09 32.45
CA HIS A 134 10.30 13.49 32.89
C HIS A 134 8.88 13.87 33.35
N HIS A 135 7.92 12.94 33.30
CA HIS A 135 6.52 13.17 33.70
C HIS A 135 6.20 12.47 35.03
N GLY A 136 5.98 13.27 36.08
CA GLY A 136 5.81 12.77 37.46
C GLY A 136 4.37 12.61 37.96
N ASP A 137 3.37 13.07 37.21
CA ASP A 137 1.96 13.07 37.64
C ASP A 137 1.20 11.77 37.31
N GLY A 138 1.87 10.82 36.63
CA GLY A 138 1.32 9.52 36.29
C GLY A 138 0.25 9.55 35.19
N LYS A 139 0.02 10.69 34.54
CA LYS A 139 -0.93 10.87 33.44
C LYS A 139 -0.18 11.17 32.15
N LEU A 140 -0.83 10.86 31.03
CA LEU A 140 -0.31 11.21 29.72
C LEU A 140 -1.33 12.07 28.98
N SER A 141 -0.96 13.31 28.66
CA SER A 141 -1.80 14.21 27.86
C SER A 141 -1.41 14.17 26.38
N ALA A 142 -2.36 14.44 25.49
CA ALA A 142 -2.07 14.59 24.06
C ALA A 142 -1.05 15.72 23.79
N GLU A 143 -1.07 16.80 24.57
CA GLU A 143 -0.10 17.89 24.44
C GLU A 143 1.33 17.41 24.74
N THR A 144 1.50 16.64 25.82
CA THR A 144 2.77 16.01 26.17
C THR A 144 3.30 15.13 25.04
N VAL A 145 2.44 14.34 24.41
CA VAL A 145 2.84 13.48 23.28
C VAL A 145 3.21 14.30 22.05
N ARG A 146 2.52 15.42 21.77
CA ARG A 146 2.83 16.30 20.64
C ARG A 146 4.25 16.88 20.68
N TYR A 147 4.80 17.13 21.87
CA TYR A 147 6.21 17.56 22.00
C TYR A 147 7.22 16.52 21.46
N LEU A 148 6.81 15.25 21.30
CA LEU A 148 7.61 14.20 20.68
C LEU A 148 7.45 14.09 19.17
N ASP A 149 6.54 14.84 18.54
CA ASP A 149 6.33 14.78 17.08
C ASP A 149 7.42 15.58 16.32
N TRP A 150 8.68 15.28 16.64
CA TRP A 150 9.84 15.90 16.01
C TRP A 150 11.03 14.95 16.00
N SER A 151 11.81 15.01 14.92
CA SER A 151 13.09 14.31 14.79
C SER A 151 14.03 15.11 13.88
N PRO A 152 15.33 15.17 14.19
CA PRO A 152 16.31 15.80 13.30
C PRO A 152 16.52 15.01 12.00
N THR A 153 16.14 13.73 11.98
CA THR A 153 16.23 12.87 10.79
C THR A 153 14.84 12.53 10.30
N VAL A 154 14.36 13.27 9.30
CA VAL A 154 13.03 13.13 8.72
C VAL A 154 13.12 12.85 7.23
N GLU A 155 12.32 11.88 6.77
CA GLU A 155 12.09 11.66 5.34
C GLU A 155 10.76 12.28 4.93
N HIS A 156 10.74 12.74 3.69
CA HIS A 156 9.66 13.52 3.11
C HIS A 156 8.94 12.72 2.04
N PHE A 157 7.63 12.65 2.15
CA PHE A 157 6.77 12.01 1.16
C PHE A 157 5.78 13.04 0.63
N ARG A 158 5.44 12.91 -0.65
CA ARG A 158 4.25 13.57 -1.18
C ARG A 158 3.12 12.57 -1.11
N LEU A 159 2.01 12.96 -0.48
CA LEU A 159 0.79 12.17 -0.54
C LEU A 159 0.01 12.53 -1.79
N SER A 160 -0.64 11.53 -2.37
CA SER A 160 -1.69 11.75 -3.36
C SER A 160 -2.74 10.66 -3.22
N ILE A 161 -3.97 10.97 -3.63
CA ILE A 161 -5.08 10.02 -3.58
C ILE A 161 -5.59 9.76 -4.98
N GLY A 162 -5.96 8.51 -5.24
CA GLY A 162 -6.65 8.07 -6.44
C GLY A 162 -7.73 7.06 -6.09
N THR A 163 -8.19 6.32 -7.08
CA THR A 163 -9.21 5.28 -6.91
C THR A 163 -8.73 3.92 -7.42
N TRP A 164 -9.35 2.87 -6.90
CA TRP A 164 -9.24 1.50 -7.39
C TRP A 164 -10.65 0.90 -7.44
N SER A 165 -11.14 0.62 -8.65
CA SER A 165 -12.50 0.13 -8.85
C SER A 165 -12.55 -1.38 -9.11
N GLY A 166 -13.47 -2.05 -8.42
CA GLY A 166 -13.87 -3.42 -8.73
C GLY A 166 -15.10 -3.47 -9.63
N GLU A 167 -15.06 -2.87 -10.81
CA GLU A 167 -16.20 -2.87 -11.75
C GLU A 167 -16.72 -4.29 -12.05
N ARG A 168 -18.00 -4.41 -12.39
CA ARG A 168 -18.76 -5.67 -12.48
C ARG A 168 -18.01 -6.82 -13.18
N ASP A 169 -17.38 -6.56 -14.32
CA ASP A 169 -16.72 -7.58 -15.14
C ASP A 169 -15.26 -7.82 -14.73
N ARG A 170 -14.68 -6.90 -13.97
CA ARG A 170 -13.27 -6.93 -13.52
C ARG A 170 -13.09 -7.20 -12.03
N PHE A 171 -14.18 -7.32 -11.26
CA PHE A 171 -14.14 -7.56 -9.82
C PHE A 171 -13.29 -8.78 -9.42
N ARG A 172 -13.28 -9.85 -10.23
CA ARG A 172 -12.43 -11.03 -9.97
C ARG A 172 -10.93 -10.72 -10.00
N TRP A 173 -10.54 -9.70 -10.76
CA TRP A 173 -9.15 -9.26 -10.93
C TRP A 173 -8.80 -8.08 -10.02
N ALA A 174 -9.80 -7.37 -9.49
CA ALA A 174 -9.62 -6.21 -8.63
C ALA A 174 -9.06 -6.54 -7.24
N GLN A 175 -9.18 -7.80 -6.80
CA GLN A 175 -8.67 -8.27 -5.50
C GLN A 175 -9.14 -7.40 -4.32
N THR A 176 -10.42 -7.06 -4.30
CA THR A 176 -11.08 -6.27 -3.23
C THR A 176 -12.09 -7.13 -2.48
N SER A 177 -12.38 -6.80 -1.22
CA SER A 177 -13.32 -7.56 -0.39
C SER A 177 -14.77 -7.34 -0.82
N ARG A 178 -15.06 -6.18 -1.43
CA ARG A 178 -16.35 -5.87 -2.03
C ARG A 178 -16.28 -5.17 -3.37
N ARG A 179 -17.39 -5.25 -4.10
CA ARG A 179 -17.64 -4.37 -5.24
C ARG A 179 -17.82 -2.94 -4.74
N GLY A 180 -17.40 -2.00 -5.56
CA GLY A 180 -17.40 -0.59 -5.22
C GLY A 180 -16.08 0.06 -5.63
N ILE A 181 -15.83 1.21 -5.01
CA ILE A 181 -14.63 2.02 -5.23
C ILE A 181 -13.84 2.10 -3.94
N ASN A 182 -12.57 1.70 -3.99
CA ASN A 182 -11.63 1.98 -2.93
C ASN A 182 -10.88 3.27 -3.24
N LEU A 183 -10.56 4.02 -2.19
CA LEU A 183 -9.56 5.07 -2.27
C LEU A 183 -8.16 4.45 -2.22
N VAL A 184 -7.23 5.09 -2.93
CA VAL A 184 -5.83 4.69 -2.90
C VAL A 184 -5.00 5.86 -2.43
N LEU A 185 -4.44 5.75 -1.24
CA LEU A 185 -3.39 6.64 -0.78
C LEU A 185 -2.05 6.19 -1.37
N ARG A 186 -1.34 7.09 -2.05
CA ARG A 186 0.03 6.88 -2.53
C ARG A 186 1.01 7.71 -1.72
N LEU A 187 2.15 7.09 -1.40
CA LEU A 187 3.33 7.76 -0.86
C LEU A 187 4.36 7.86 -1.98
N ASP A 188 4.52 9.07 -2.51
CA ASP A 188 5.50 9.37 -3.54
C ASP A 188 6.80 9.88 -2.92
N PHE A 189 7.93 9.59 -3.55
CA PHE A 189 9.25 10.01 -3.08
C PHE A 189 9.43 11.54 -3.08
N SER A 190 10.34 12.01 -2.22
CA SER A 190 10.83 13.39 -2.25
C SER A 190 11.56 13.70 -3.56
N ALA A 191 11.58 14.98 -3.94
CA ALA A 191 12.34 15.44 -5.10
C ALA A 191 13.84 15.10 -4.97
N ASP A 192 14.37 15.11 -3.76
CA ASP A 192 15.75 14.71 -3.50
C ASP A 192 16.01 13.25 -3.86
N HIS A 193 15.17 12.34 -3.33
CA HIS A 193 15.29 10.92 -3.66
C HIS A 193 15.21 10.69 -5.18
N VAL A 194 14.27 11.37 -5.86
CA VAL A 194 14.10 11.28 -7.32
C VAL A 194 15.37 11.72 -8.07
N ARG A 195 16.04 12.79 -7.65
CA ARG A 195 17.33 13.20 -8.24
C ARG A 195 18.39 12.12 -8.10
N HIS A 196 18.52 11.52 -6.91
CA HIS A 196 19.48 10.44 -6.67
C HIS A 196 19.18 9.20 -7.51
N TYR A 197 17.91 8.80 -7.58
CA TYR A 197 17.44 7.72 -8.42
C TYR A 197 17.78 7.95 -9.89
N ARG A 198 17.46 9.14 -10.43
CA ARG A 198 17.78 9.50 -11.83
C ARG A 198 19.29 9.54 -12.10
N ARG A 199 20.10 9.98 -11.14
CA ARG A 199 21.56 10.01 -11.27
C ARG A 199 22.19 8.61 -11.31
N LEU A 200 21.75 7.73 -10.40
CA LEU A 200 22.35 6.42 -10.18
C LEU A 200 21.78 5.33 -11.10
N VAL A 201 20.45 5.22 -11.15
CA VAL A 201 19.75 4.17 -11.90
C VAL A 201 19.55 4.58 -13.37
N ARG A 202 19.47 5.88 -13.64
CA ARG A 202 19.25 6.47 -14.98
C ARG A 202 18.13 5.75 -15.73
N PRO A 203 16.89 5.80 -15.22
CA PRO A 203 15.78 5.09 -15.83
C PRO A 203 15.58 5.54 -17.28
N ARG A 204 15.33 4.58 -18.18
CA ARG A 204 15.08 4.83 -19.61
C ARG A 204 13.59 4.90 -19.97
N GLY A 205 12.71 4.82 -18.96
CA GLY A 205 11.26 5.00 -19.10
C GLY A 205 10.81 6.37 -18.59
N GLN A 206 9.59 6.75 -18.95
CA GLN A 206 8.89 7.90 -18.34
C GLN A 206 8.48 7.57 -16.90
N THR A 207 8.17 8.60 -16.11
CA THR A 207 7.59 8.43 -14.76
C THR A 207 6.28 7.64 -14.84
N GLY A 208 6.07 6.67 -13.95
CA GLY A 208 4.95 5.72 -14.04
C GLY A 208 5.24 4.51 -14.96
N ALA A 209 6.47 4.34 -15.42
CA ALA A 209 6.92 3.15 -16.16
C ALA A 209 8.39 2.81 -15.85
N GLY A 210 8.86 3.21 -14.67
CA GLY A 210 10.23 2.99 -14.24
C GLY A 210 10.55 1.51 -13.97
N PRO A 211 11.84 1.13 -13.92
CA PRO A 211 12.28 -0.23 -13.59
C PRO A 211 11.81 -0.77 -12.24
N PHE A 212 11.25 0.04 -11.34
CA PHE A 212 10.80 -0.42 -10.03
C PHE A 212 9.28 -0.30 -9.83
N GLU A 213 8.56 0.20 -10.82
CA GLU A 213 7.11 0.37 -10.82
C GLU A 213 6.42 -0.76 -11.57
N TYR A 214 5.14 -0.97 -11.28
CA TYR A 214 4.29 -1.91 -12.01
C TYR A 214 3.07 -1.18 -12.58
N VAL A 215 2.93 -1.19 -13.90
CA VAL A 215 1.95 -0.37 -14.64
C VAL A 215 0.49 -0.70 -14.30
N GLY A 216 0.23 -1.92 -13.82
CA GLY A 216 -1.10 -2.32 -13.35
C GLY A 216 -1.40 -1.91 -11.90
N HIS A 217 -0.48 -1.24 -11.22
CA HIS A 217 -0.64 -0.80 -9.83
C HIS A 217 -0.75 0.73 -9.73
N PRO A 218 -1.20 1.26 -8.58
CA PRO A 218 -1.34 2.70 -8.38
C PRO A 218 0.02 3.39 -8.32
N ILE A 219 0.40 3.99 -9.44
CA ILE A 219 1.65 4.75 -9.60
C ILE A 219 1.33 6.17 -10.05
N SER A 220 2.16 7.12 -9.64
CA SER A 220 2.01 8.53 -9.99
C SER A 220 2.72 8.85 -11.30
N SER A 221 2.11 9.70 -12.13
CA SER A 221 2.73 10.24 -13.35
C SER A 221 3.63 11.44 -13.06
N VAL A 222 3.57 11.99 -11.84
CA VAL A 222 4.27 13.21 -11.45
C VAL A 222 5.57 12.88 -10.72
N ARG A 223 5.52 11.90 -9.82
CA ARG A 223 6.67 11.43 -9.03
C ARG A 223 6.63 9.92 -8.87
N GLU A 224 7.79 9.34 -8.67
CA GLU A 224 7.96 7.92 -8.42
C GLU A 224 7.28 7.50 -7.11
N THR A 225 6.44 6.46 -7.16
CA THR A 225 5.67 5.98 -6.00
C THR A 225 6.48 4.95 -5.19
N LEU A 226 6.68 5.21 -3.90
CA LEU A 226 7.32 4.25 -2.99
C LEU A 226 6.34 3.14 -2.61
N ALA A 227 5.15 3.52 -2.14
CA ALA A 227 4.16 2.62 -1.57
C ALA A 227 2.75 3.17 -1.78
N TRP A 228 1.76 2.29 -1.61
CA TRP A 228 0.35 2.66 -1.66
C TRP A 228 -0.46 1.85 -0.65
N VAL A 229 -1.59 2.43 -0.23
CA VAL A 229 -2.55 1.84 0.69
C VAL A 229 -3.94 1.94 0.08
N ARG A 230 -4.64 0.80 -0.01
CA ARG A 230 -6.05 0.75 -0.45
C ARG A 230 -6.98 0.82 0.75
N LEU A 231 -7.95 1.71 0.67
CA LEU A 231 -8.90 2.04 1.71
C LEU A 231 -10.33 1.87 1.20
N ASP A 232 -11.16 1.22 1.99
CA ASP A 232 -12.60 1.18 1.83
C ASP A 232 -13.25 1.94 2.99
N LEU A 233 -14.20 2.82 2.71
CA LEU A 233 -14.74 3.76 3.69
C LEU A 233 -16.26 3.58 3.83
N ASP A 234 -16.74 3.53 5.07
CA ASP A 234 -18.16 3.58 5.41
C ASP A 234 -18.43 4.72 6.39
N TRP A 235 -18.87 5.84 5.82
CA TRP A 235 -19.23 7.05 6.55
C TRP A 235 -20.45 6.88 7.44
N THR A 236 -21.39 6.02 7.05
CA THR A 236 -22.62 5.79 7.83
C THR A 236 -22.29 5.14 9.16
N ARG A 237 -21.27 4.29 9.17
CA ARG A 237 -20.86 3.50 10.34
C ARG A 237 -19.62 4.03 11.05
N GLY A 238 -18.95 5.02 10.47
CA GLY A 238 -17.69 5.55 10.99
C GLY A 238 -16.54 4.54 10.87
N GLU A 239 -16.59 3.66 9.85
CA GLU A 239 -15.62 2.57 9.66
C GLU A 239 -14.72 2.82 8.45
N ALA A 240 -13.45 2.41 8.57
CA ALA A 240 -12.54 2.29 7.45
C ALA A 240 -11.93 0.90 7.43
N LEU A 241 -11.76 0.30 6.25
CA LEU A 241 -11.05 -0.94 6.04
C LEU A 241 -9.78 -0.68 5.23
N ILE A 242 -8.64 -1.02 5.82
CA ILE A 242 -7.36 -1.07 5.13
C ILE A 242 -7.28 -2.41 4.39
N GLU A 243 -7.61 -2.37 3.10
CA GLU A 243 -7.67 -3.52 2.20
C GLU A 243 -6.27 -4.06 1.89
N GLU A 244 -5.29 -3.16 1.69
CA GLU A 244 -3.92 -3.54 1.34
C GLU A 244 -2.92 -2.43 1.61
N VAL A 245 -1.70 -2.83 2.02
CA VAL A 245 -0.50 -1.98 2.08
C VAL A 245 0.56 -2.66 1.20
N GLN A 246 1.14 -1.94 0.23
CA GLN A 246 2.09 -2.54 -0.71
C GLN A 246 3.17 -1.56 -1.18
N SER A 247 4.33 -2.12 -1.54
CA SER A 247 5.41 -1.42 -2.23
C SER A 247 6.04 -2.30 -3.30
N ASP A 248 5.76 -1.99 -4.56
CA ASP A 248 6.44 -2.63 -5.70
C ASP A 248 7.91 -2.21 -5.76
N TRP A 249 8.16 -0.96 -5.39
CA TRP A 249 9.47 -0.33 -5.51
C TRP A 249 10.56 -1.08 -4.73
N ILE A 250 10.31 -1.37 -3.44
CA ILE A 250 11.28 -2.03 -2.57
C ILE A 250 11.58 -3.45 -3.06
N GLY A 251 10.55 -4.19 -3.48
CA GLY A 251 10.69 -5.54 -4.01
C GLY A 251 11.51 -5.59 -5.30
N ASN A 252 11.16 -4.74 -6.26
CA ASN A 252 11.81 -4.67 -7.57
C ASN A 252 13.24 -4.15 -7.47
N ALA A 253 13.49 -3.12 -6.66
CA ALA A 253 14.84 -2.59 -6.43
C ALA A 253 15.76 -3.63 -5.76
N ARG A 254 15.23 -4.40 -4.80
CA ARG A 254 15.98 -5.51 -4.17
C ARG A 254 16.40 -6.56 -5.19
N TRP A 255 15.46 -6.99 -6.02
CA TRP A 255 15.73 -7.98 -7.06
C TRP A 255 16.75 -7.45 -8.07
N ALA A 256 16.61 -6.19 -8.50
CA ALA A 256 17.53 -5.55 -9.44
C ALA A 256 18.94 -5.45 -8.87
N ALA A 257 19.09 -5.03 -7.60
CA ALA A 257 20.38 -4.95 -6.94
C ALA A 257 21.03 -6.34 -6.79
N ALA A 258 20.26 -7.37 -6.41
CA ALA A 258 20.79 -8.74 -6.30
C ALA A 258 21.33 -9.25 -7.64
N ARG A 259 20.60 -9.03 -8.73
CA ARG A 259 21.04 -9.40 -10.09
C ARG A 259 22.22 -8.56 -10.58
N ALA A 260 22.23 -7.26 -10.31
CA ALA A 260 23.35 -6.38 -10.61
C ALA A 260 24.64 -6.88 -9.93
N ARG A 261 24.60 -7.30 -8.65
CA ARG A 261 25.76 -7.91 -7.97
C ARG A 261 26.27 -9.17 -8.66
N GLN A 262 25.37 -10.05 -9.12
CA GLN A 262 25.76 -11.27 -9.84
C GLN A 262 26.47 -10.96 -11.16
N TRP A 263 26.08 -9.90 -11.86
CA TRP A 263 26.67 -9.54 -13.16
C TRP A 263 27.92 -8.67 -13.06
N LEU A 264 28.26 -8.18 -11.86
CA LEU A 264 29.58 -7.61 -11.63
C LEU A 264 30.68 -8.68 -11.70
N THR A 265 30.34 -9.95 -11.45
CA THR A 265 31.30 -11.05 -11.37
C THR A 265 31.14 -12.09 -12.48
N ARG A 266 30.12 -11.96 -13.35
CA ARG A 266 29.81 -12.93 -14.40
C ARG A 266 29.36 -12.25 -15.69
N PRO A 267 29.78 -12.74 -16.87
CA PRO A 267 29.27 -12.27 -18.15
C PRO A 267 27.75 -12.48 -18.25
N VAL A 268 27.07 -11.54 -18.90
CA VAL A 268 25.60 -11.52 -18.99
C VAL A 268 25.14 -12.18 -20.28
N GLU A 269 24.63 -13.41 -20.20
CA GLU A 269 24.10 -14.11 -21.39
C GLU A 269 22.73 -13.57 -21.83
N LYS A 270 21.82 -13.29 -20.88
CA LYS A 270 20.47 -12.78 -21.17
C LYS A 270 20.03 -11.74 -20.15
N ARG A 271 19.57 -10.60 -20.65
CA ARG A 271 19.06 -9.48 -19.83
C ARG A 271 17.53 -9.56 -19.71
N PRO A 272 16.97 -9.71 -18.50
CA PRO A 272 15.55 -9.55 -18.24
C PRO A 272 15.02 -8.18 -18.68
N ARG A 273 13.72 -8.09 -18.97
CA ARG A 273 13.06 -6.87 -19.45
C ARG A 273 13.30 -5.66 -18.53
N LEU A 274 13.27 -5.85 -17.20
CA LEU A 274 13.51 -4.80 -16.21
C LEU A 274 14.80 -4.02 -16.48
N PHE A 275 15.86 -4.72 -16.87
CA PHE A 275 17.18 -4.12 -17.09
C PHE A 275 17.29 -3.35 -18.40
N ARG A 276 16.31 -3.48 -19.31
CA ARG A 276 16.22 -2.58 -20.47
C ARG A 276 15.82 -1.16 -20.04
N LEU A 277 15.15 -1.04 -18.90
CA LEU A 277 14.70 0.24 -18.33
C LEU A 277 15.76 0.89 -17.43
N ILE A 278 16.89 0.23 -17.17
CA ILE A 278 17.99 0.74 -16.34
C ILE A 278 19.13 1.19 -17.25
N GLY A 279 19.47 2.48 -17.21
CA GLY A 279 20.59 3.06 -17.96
C GLY A 279 21.87 3.28 -17.15
N GLY A 280 21.81 3.09 -15.82
CA GLY A 280 22.95 3.21 -14.92
C GLY A 280 23.87 2.00 -14.94
N ARG A 281 25.07 2.13 -14.33
CA ARG A 281 25.99 1.01 -14.16
C ARG A 281 25.48 0.08 -13.05
N TRP A 282 25.87 -1.19 -13.09
CA TRP A 282 25.45 -2.17 -12.07
C TRP A 282 25.88 -1.78 -10.65
N GLN A 283 27.09 -1.23 -10.49
CA GLN A 283 27.55 -0.69 -9.21
C GLN A 283 26.65 0.44 -8.70
N ASP A 284 26.16 1.31 -9.60
CA ASP A 284 25.30 2.43 -9.21
C ASP A 284 23.90 1.97 -8.79
N VAL A 285 23.37 0.91 -9.42
CA VAL A 285 22.09 0.27 -9.01
C VAL A 285 22.22 -0.35 -7.63
N VAL A 286 23.32 -1.06 -7.37
CA VAL A 286 23.61 -1.64 -6.05
C VAL A 286 23.71 -0.54 -5.00
N ARG A 287 24.49 0.51 -5.29
CA ARG A 287 24.66 1.69 -4.43
C ARG A 287 23.32 2.37 -4.12
N TYR A 288 22.47 2.56 -5.13
CA TYR A 288 21.14 3.13 -4.95
C TYR A 288 20.30 2.32 -3.94
N TYR A 289 20.28 1.00 -4.08
CA TYR A 289 19.51 0.12 -3.21
C TYR A 289 20.09 0.04 -1.78
N GLU A 290 21.41 -0.07 -1.66
CA GLU A 290 22.07 -0.25 -0.37
C GLU A 290 22.07 1.04 0.45
N GLU A 291 22.44 2.16 -0.16
CA GLU A 291 22.67 3.44 0.53
C GLU A 291 21.40 4.31 0.49
N ARG A 292 20.92 4.72 -0.70
CA ARG A 292 19.83 5.71 -0.79
C ARG A 292 18.49 5.14 -0.32
N LEU A 293 18.22 3.87 -0.63
CA LEU A 293 17.01 3.18 -0.17
C LEU A 293 17.13 2.58 1.24
N ALA A 294 18.26 2.72 1.95
CA ALA A 294 18.45 2.11 3.27
C ALA A 294 17.30 2.41 4.25
N PHE A 295 16.92 3.69 4.37
CA PHE A 295 15.81 4.14 5.20
C PHE A 295 14.48 3.52 4.73
N HIS A 296 14.15 3.72 3.47
CA HIS A 296 12.90 3.27 2.87
C HIS A 296 12.72 1.75 2.97
N ARG A 297 13.77 0.97 2.77
CA ARG A 297 13.75 -0.50 2.94
C ARG A 297 13.34 -0.93 4.34
N ARG A 298 13.68 -0.14 5.35
CA ARG A 298 13.41 -0.45 6.74
C ARG A 298 12.04 0.05 7.21
N TYR A 299 11.55 1.15 6.65
CA TYR A 299 10.42 1.89 7.23
C TYR A 299 9.29 2.23 6.25
N TRP A 300 9.30 1.75 5.01
CA TRP A 300 8.24 2.08 4.04
C TRP A 300 6.84 1.65 4.52
N ASP A 301 6.74 0.50 5.17
CA ASP A 301 5.49 -0.09 5.63
C ASP A 301 4.94 0.68 6.83
N ASP A 302 5.81 1.05 7.77
CA ASP A 302 5.46 1.95 8.87
C ASP A 302 5.02 3.33 8.34
N ALA A 303 5.77 3.93 7.42
CA ALA A 303 5.43 5.23 6.85
C ALA A 303 4.08 5.20 6.12
N ALA A 304 3.84 4.17 5.30
CA ALA A 304 2.60 4.00 4.55
C ALA A 304 1.39 3.82 5.46
N LEU A 305 1.49 2.93 6.45
CA LEU A 305 0.38 2.72 7.38
C LEU A 305 0.15 3.93 8.29
N THR A 306 1.20 4.63 8.72
CA THR A 306 1.04 5.87 9.50
C THR A 306 0.32 6.94 8.70
N ALA A 307 0.72 7.15 7.44
CA ALA A 307 0.07 8.11 6.56
C ALA A 307 -1.41 7.75 6.30
N ALA A 308 -1.71 6.46 6.14
CA ALA A 308 -3.07 5.98 5.98
C ALA A 308 -3.91 6.24 7.24
N LEU A 309 -3.41 5.93 8.42
CA LEU A 309 -4.12 6.19 9.68
C LEU A 309 -4.32 7.68 9.93
N TRP A 310 -3.30 8.50 9.65
CA TRP A 310 -3.42 9.96 9.70
C TRP A 310 -4.54 10.44 8.78
N LEU A 311 -4.59 9.96 7.53
CA LEU A 311 -5.63 10.33 6.59
C LEU A 311 -7.03 9.89 7.09
N ILE A 312 -7.15 8.65 7.55
CA ILE A 312 -8.42 8.08 8.04
C ILE A 312 -8.95 8.86 9.26
N VAL A 313 -8.07 9.20 10.20
CA VAL A 313 -8.50 9.79 11.47
C VAL A 313 -8.56 11.32 11.40
N GLU A 314 -7.49 11.96 10.94
CA GLU A 314 -7.36 13.43 11.00
C GLU A 314 -8.05 14.13 9.84
N VAL A 315 -8.11 13.48 8.67
CA VAL A 315 -8.72 14.07 7.47
C VAL A 315 -10.14 13.56 7.28
N PHE A 316 -10.36 12.25 7.47
CA PHE A 316 -11.68 11.65 7.31
C PHE A 316 -12.48 11.55 8.61
N GLY A 317 -11.89 11.65 9.81
CA GLY A 317 -12.67 11.57 11.05
C GLY A 317 -13.30 10.19 11.30
N LEU A 318 -12.72 9.12 10.74
CA LEU A 318 -13.15 7.74 10.95
C LEU A 318 -12.27 7.07 12.02
N HIS A 319 -12.90 6.53 13.05
CA HIS A 319 -12.20 6.09 14.27
C HIS A 319 -12.18 4.59 14.48
N ARG A 320 -13.04 3.83 13.77
CA ARG A 320 -13.03 2.37 13.79
C ARG A 320 -12.36 1.86 12.53
N ILE A 321 -11.16 1.31 12.70
CA ILE A 321 -10.28 0.96 11.59
C ILE A 321 -10.05 -0.54 11.58
N TRP A 322 -10.36 -1.16 10.45
CA TRP A 322 -10.21 -2.58 10.19
C TRP A 322 -9.00 -2.84 9.31
N TYR A 323 -8.36 -3.97 9.52
CA TYR A 323 -7.23 -4.43 8.72
C TYR A 323 -7.32 -5.94 8.53
N HIS A 324 -7.05 -6.42 7.31
CA HIS A 324 -7.09 -7.86 7.05
C HIS A 324 -5.99 -8.63 7.80
N SER A 325 -6.36 -9.74 8.43
CA SER A 325 -5.41 -10.82 8.68
C SER A 325 -5.02 -11.51 7.36
N HIS A 326 -3.96 -12.32 7.40
CA HIS A 326 -3.56 -13.13 6.24
C HIS A 326 -4.72 -13.98 5.71
N ASP A 327 -5.46 -14.61 6.61
CA ASP A 327 -6.51 -15.57 6.26
C ASP A 327 -7.78 -14.87 5.79
N SER A 328 -8.15 -13.74 6.42
CA SER A 328 -9.26 -12.91 5.93
C SER A 328 -8.96 -12.31 4.55
N GLY A 329 -7.73 -11.85 4.30
CA GLY A 329 -7.33 -11.33 2.99
C GLY A 329 -7.47 -12.41 1.90
N ARG A 330 -6.99 -13.63 2.17
CA ARG A 330 -7.14 -14.76 1.25
C ARG A 330 -8.62 -15.11 1.01
N LEU A 331 -9.44 -15.08 2.06
CA LEU A 331 -10.86 -15.43 1.98
C LEU A 331 -11.68 -14.39 1.20
N PHE A 332 -11.55 -13.10 1.56
CA PHE A 332 -12.38 -12.03 1.01
C PHE A 332 -11.87 -11.51 -0.34
N LYS A 333 -10.56 -11.25 -0.47
CA LYS A 333 -9.97 -10.66 -1.68
C LYS A 333 -9.71 -11.67 -2.79
N ARG A 334 -9.75 -12.98 -2.47
CA ARG A 334 -9.48 -14.10 -3.40
C ARG A 334 -8.16 -13.96 -4.17
N CYS A 335 -7.20 -13.26 -3.57
CA CYS A 335 -5.83 -13.23 -4.05
C CYS A 335 -5.12 -14.52 -3.62
N GLY A 336 -3.90 -14.74 -4.14
CA GLY A 336 -3.02 -15.82 -3.67
C GLY A 336 -2.60 -15.62 -2.21
N GLU A 337 -1.43 -16.12 -1.82
CA GLU A 337 -0.89 -15.93 -0.47
C GLU A 337 -0.38 -14.48 -0.31
N PRO A 338 -1.09 -13.59 0.43
CA PRO A 338 -0.57 -12.25 0.67
C PRO A 338 0.69 -12.32 1.54
N PRO A 339 1.59 -11.32 1.50
CA PRO A 339 2.83 -11.35 2.28
C PRO A 339 2.54 -11.44 3.79
N ARG A 340 2.79 -12.61 4.40
CA ARG A 340 2.43 -12.88 5.81
C ARG A 340 2.85 -11.79 6.78
N SER A 341 4.05 -11.22 6.63
CA SER A 341 4.56 -10.18 7.54
C SER A 341 3.69 -8.92 7.56
N LEU A 342 3.16 -8.48 6.40
CA LEU A 342 2.31 -7.29 6.29
C LEU A 342 0.91 -7.50 6.87
N TYR A 343 0.48 -8.76 6.99
CA TYR A 343 -0.85 -9.13 7.49
C TYR A 343 -0.80 -9.79 8.87
N THR A 344 0.35 -9.72 9.56
CA THR A 344 0.52 -10.28 10.91
C THR A 344 1.35 -9.38 11.83
N ALA A 345 2.57 -9.04 11.44
CA ALA A 345 3.49 -8.26 12.28
C ALA A 345 3.13 -6.78 12.25
N LEU A 346 2.88 -6.22 11.06
CA LEU A 346 2.60 -4.80 10.88
C LEU A 346 1.36 -4.33 11.69
N PRO A 347 0.17 -4.96 11.61
CA PRO A 347 -1.00 -4.53 12.40
C PRO A 347 -0.73 -4.56 13.91
N ARG A 348 -0.03 -5.59 14.40
CA ARG A 348 0.34 -5.70 15.81
C ARG A 348 1.29 -4.60 16.27
N ARG A 349 2.27 -4.20 15.43
CA ARG A 349 3.14 -3.05 15.73
C ARG A 349 2.33 -1.78 15.93
N PHE A 350 1.23 -1.64 15.19
CA PHE A 350 0.30 -0.51 15.21
C PHE A 350 -0.86 -0.69 16.20
N CYS A 351 -0.72 -1.58 17.19
CA CYS A 351 -1.70 -1.78 18.26
C CYS A 351 -3.08 -2.28 17.81
N PHE A 352 -3.20 -2.79 16.58
CA PHE A 352 -4.42 -3.48 16.19
C PHE A 352 -4.60 -4.76 17.01
N THR A 353 -5.83 -5.01 17.42
CA THR A 353 -6.23 -6.21 18.17
C THR A 353 -6.91 -7.18 17.22
N ALA A 354 -6.56 -8.47 17.30
CA ALA A 354 -7.24 -9.51 16.54
C ALA A 354 -8.63 -9.78 17.16
N VAL A 355 -9.68 -9.69 16.36
CA VAL A 355 -11.07 -9.87 16.77
C VAL A 355 -11.79 -10.84 15.83
N ASN A 356 -12.86 -11.45 16.33
CA ASN A 356 -13.73 -12.34 15.55
C ASN A 356 -14.84 -11.58 14.84
N ASP A 357 -15.10 -10.34 15.26
CA ASP A 357 -16.01 -9.43 14.59
C ASP A 357 -15.51 -9.15 13.15
N LEU A 358 -16.45 -8.94 12.24
CA LEU A 358 -16.17 -8.54 10.87
C LEU A 358 -16.71 -7.13 10.62
N PRO A 359 -16.04 -6.32 9.77
CA PRO A 359 -16.54 -5.00 9.44
C PRO A 359 -17.84 -5.11 8.65
N GLU A 360 -18.80 -4.28 9.00
CA GLU A 360 -20.12 -4.33 8.37
C GLU A 360 -20.06 -3.89 6.89
N ILE A 361 -19.03 -3.12 6.52
CA ILE A 361 -18.73 -2.72 5.13
C ILE A 361 -18.65 -3.92 4.18
N ILE A 362 -18.28 -5.13 4.66
CA ILE A 362 -18.14 -6.33 3.82
C ILE A 362 -19.51 -7.03 3.60
N GLY A 363 -20.58 -6.73 4.34
CA GLY A 363 -21.78 -7.59 4.46
C GLY A 363 -22.87 -7.52 3.37
N GLY A 364 -22.71 -6.72 2.31
CA GLY A 364 -23.81 -6.31 1.41
C GLY A 364 -24.38 -7.39 0.47
N GLU A 365 -23.53 -8.05 -0.32
CA GLU A 365 -23.92 -8.97 -1.40
C GLU A 365 -23.99 -10.45 -0.95
N LYS A 366 -24.82 -11.27 -1.60
CA LYS A 366 -24.96 -12.72 -1.31
C LYS A 366 -23.60 -13.43 -1.19
N ARG A 367 -22.69 -13.16 -2.13
CA ARG A 367 -21.36 -13.78 -2.16
C ARG A 367 -20.50 -13.38 -0.96
N GLN A 368 -20.65 -12.16 -0.47
CA GLN A 368 -19.96 -11.73 0.74
C GLN A 368 -20.58 -12.34 1.98
N LYS A 369 -21.92 -12.45 2.01
CA LYS A 369 -22.62 -13.17 3.07
C LYS A 369 -22.14 -14.63 3.18
N ASP A 370 -21.88 -15.29 2.05
CA ASP A 370 -21.29 -16.64 2.06
C ASP A 370 -19.84 -16.64 2.58
N ALA A 371 -19.04 -15.63 2.25
CA ALA A 371 -17.67 -15.48 2.77
C ALA A 371 -17.66 -15.17 4.27
N VAL A 372 -18.59 -14.33 4.76
CA VAL A 372 -18.81 -14.01 6.18
C VAL A 372 -19.17 -15.27 6.95
N LYS A 373 -20.17 -16.04 6.50
CA LYS A 373 -20.54 -17.34 7.12
C LYS A 373 -19.37 -18.31 7.16
N ARG A 374 -18.56 -18.31 6.10
CA ARG A 374 -17.36 -19.15 6.04
C ARG A 374 -16.30 -18.67 7.04
N ALA A 375 -16.10 -17.37 7.16
CA ALA A 375 -15.17 -16.77 8.14
C ALA A 375 -15.57 -17.15 9.57
N GLU A 376 -16.86 -17.02 9.91
CA GLU A 376 -17.41 -17.42 11.21
C GLU A 376 -17.18 -18.92 11.50
N ARG A 377 -17.45 -19.78 10.52
CA ARG A 377 -17.24 -21.23 10.65
C ARG A 377 -15.76 -21.61 10.80
N GLU A 378 -14.86 -20.88 10.16
CA GLU A 378 -13.42 -21.16 10.14
C GLU A 378 -12.64 -20.33 11.19
N ASP A 379 -13.32 -19.63 12.12
CA ASP A 379 -12.76 -18.69 13.12
C ASP A 379 -11.75 -17.69 12.50
N VAL A 380 -12.06 -17.19 11.29
CA VAL A 380 -11.20 -16.25 10.58
C VAL A 380 -11.30 -14.88 11.23
N ARG A 381 -10.18 -14.43 11.80
CA ARG A 381 -10.08 -13.15 12.50
C ARG A 381 -9.70 -12.00 11.59
N MET A 382 -10.11 -10.80 11.96
CA MET A 382 -9.57 -9.54 11.41
C MET A 382 -8.88 -8.74 12.51
N PHE A 383 -8.16 -7.71 12.11
CA PHE A 383 -7.53 -6.76 13.03
C PHE A 383 -8.42 -5.53 13.15
N ARG A 384 -8.66 -5.04 14.36
CA ARG A 384 -9.38 -3.80 14.65
C ARG A 384 -8.53 -2.86 15.49
N LEU A 385 -8.60 -1.58 15.17
CA LEU A 385 -8.03 -0.47 15.92
C LEU A 385 -9.13 0.57 16.13
N ASP A 386 -9.31 0.96 17.39
CA ASP A 386 -10.26 2.00 17.81
C ASP A 386 -9.42 3.18 18.38
N LEU A 387 -9.60 4.40 17.83
CA LEU A 387 -8.81 5.60 18.18
C LEU A 387 -9.63 6.77 18.71
#